data_AF-A0A537G6V1-F1
#
_entry.id   AF-A0A537G6V1-F1
#
_cell.length_a   1.000
_cell.length_b   1.000
_cell.length_c   1.000
_cell.angle_alpha   90.00
_cell.angle_beta   90.00
_cell.angle_gamma   90.00
#
_symmetry.space_group_name_H-M   'P 1'
#
loop_
_entity.id
_entity.type
_entity.pdbx_description
1 polymer ?
#
loop_
_entity_poly.entity_id
_entity_poly.type
_entity_poly.pdbx_seq_one_letter_code
_entity_poly.pdbx_strand_id
1 'polypeptide(L)'
;MLGLGPRNDEDLARILTRKDLAQFGDALLNFAYSLALTETTGEPRGTRVPDKVLAEAAVKAGLRKHLPRRVGRGEIANGLEALLGYSWLRKHLTLEEISTCLKAEGLAPANNFTKLAELALSRLKK
;
A
#
# COMPACT_ATOMS: atom_id res chain seq x y z
N MET A 1 -5.03 4.82 20.76
CA MET A 1 -4.60 3.45 21.09
C MET A 1 -4.72 2.61 19.81
N LEU A 2 -3.63 2.42 19.08
CA LEU A 2 -3.64 1.60 17.86
C LEU A 2 -3.61 0.12 18.31
N GLY A 3 -4.68 -0.65 18.05
CA GLY A 3 -4.90 -2.05 18.52
C GLY A 3 -4.43 -3.15 17.55
N LEU A 4 -4.08 -4.32 18.10
CA LEU A 4 -3.42 -5.51 17.50
C LEU A 4 -3.76 -5.81 16.01
N GLY A 5 -2.85 -6.48 15.30
CA GLY A 5 -3.00 -6.88 13.88
C GLY A 5 -4.33 -7.60 13.57
N PRO A 6 -4.78 -7.61 12.31
CA PRO A 6 -6.08 -8.14 11.95
C PRO A 6 -6.14 -9.66 12.19
N ARG A 7 -7.09 -10.10 13.01
CA ARG A 7 -7.25 -11.51 13.39
C ARG A 7 -8.19 -12.27 12.44
N ASN A 8 -8.94 -11.55 11.62
CA ASN A 8 -9.91 -12.09 10.66
C ASN A 8 -10.16 -11.09 9.51
N ASP A 9 -11.01 -11.46 8.56
CA ASP A 9 -11.37 -10.63 7.40
C ASP A 9 -12.10 -9.33 7.78
N GLU A 10 -12.85 -9.31 8.88
CA GLU A 10 -13.53 -8.11 9.39
C GLU A 10 -12.53 -7.06 9.91
N ASP A 11 -11.48 -7.51 10.61
CA ASP A 11 -10.41 -6.63 11.06
C ASP A 11 -9.65 -6.03 9.86
N LEU A 12 -9.42 -6.81 8.81
CA LEU A 12 -8.80 -6.32 7.58
C LEU A 12 -9.71 -5.28 6.91
N ALA A 13 -11.00 -5.57 6.73
CA ALA A 13 -11.97 -4.62 6.17
C ALA A 13 -12.01 -3.29 6.95
N ARG A 14 -11.89 -3.36 8.28
CA ARG A 14 -11.80 -2.16 9.15
C ARG A 14 -10.53 -1.36 8.90
N ILE A 15 -9.38 -2.00 8.66
CA ILE A 15 -8.15 -1.29 8.30
C ILE A 15 -8.31 -0.62 6.93
N LEU A 16 -8.77 -1.36 5.92
CA LEU A 16 -8.88 -0.87 4.54
C LEU A 16 -9.85 0.30 4.37
N THR A 17 -10.80 0.48 5.30
CA THR A 17 -11.81 1.57 5.23
C THR A 17 -11.45 2.80 6.06
N ARG A 18 -10.30 2.81 6.74
CA ARG A 18 -9.85 3.93 7.55
C ARG A 18 -9.21 5.04 6.72
N LYS A 19 -9.91 6.17 6.64
CA LYS A 19 -9.48 7.35 5.89
C LYS A 19 -8.19 7.98 6.43
N ASP A 20 -7.99 7.95 7.74
CA ASP A 20 -6.79 8.51 8.38
C ASP A 20 -5.54 7.67 8.07
N LEU A 21 -5.69 6.35 8.05
CA LEU A 21 -4.64 5.43 7.59
C LEU A 21 -4.36 5.59 6.10
N ALA A 22 -5.40 5.76 5.26
CA ALA A 22 -5.24 6.00 3.83
C ALA A 22 -4.47 7.31 3.58
N GLN A 23 -4.85 8.41 4.24
CA GLN A 23 -4.17 9.69 4.08
C GLN A 23 -2.70 9.65 4.51
N PHE A 24 -2.39 8.96 5.63
CA PHE A 24 -1.01 8.73 6.04
C PHE A 24 -0.26 7.84 5.04
N GLY A 25 -0.93 6.78 4.56
CA GLY A 25 -0.42 5.86 3.53
C GLY A 25 -0.06 6.59 2.24
N ASP A 26 -0.93 7.42 1.69
CA ASP A 26 -0.68 8.22 0.47
C ASP A 26 0.63 9.02 0.60
N ALA A 27 0.82 9.75 1.70
CA ALA A 27 2.05 10.51 1.95
C ALA A 27 3.29 9.60 2.02
N LEU A 28 3.21 8.47 2.74
CA LEU A 28 4.28 7.48 2.84
C LEU A 28 4.64 6.89 1.47
N LEU A 29 3.64 6.47 0.68
CA LEU A 29 3.85 5.81 -0.60
C LEU A 29 4.36 6.78 -1.66
N ASN A 30 3.91 8.03 -1.67
CA ASN A 30 4.45 9.07 -2.54
C ASN A 30 5.94 9.30 -2.25
N PHE A 31 6.33 9.37 -0.98
CA PHE A 31 7.72 9.51 -0.60
C PHE A 31 8.54 8.27 -0.99
N ALA A 32 8.08 7.06 -0.64
CA ALA A 32 8.81 5.84 -0.94
C ALA A 32 8.95 5.58 -2.45
N TYR A 33 7.93 5.92 -3.23
CA TYR A 33 7.97 5.80 -4.69
C TYR A 33 8.91 6.85 -5.33
N SER A 34 8.89 8.09 -4.83
CA SER A 34 9.85 9.13 -5.21
C SER A 34 11.29 8.72 -4.91
N LEU A 35 11.53 8.14 -3.73
CA LEU A 35 12.82 7.59 -3.34
C LEU A 35 13.25 6.45 -4.26
N ALA A 36 12.36 5.49 -4.52
CA ALA A 36 12.64 4.36 -5.41
C ALA A 36 13.01 4.82 -6.83
N LEU A 37 12.30 5.82 -7.38
CA LEU A 37 12.65 6.41 -8.67
C LEU A 37 13.99 7.13 -8.62
N THR A 38 14.23 7.92 -7.58
CA THR A 38 15.50 8.65 -7.40
C THR A 38 16.70 7.70 -7.37
N GLU A 39 16.61 6.61 -6.61
CA GLU A 39 17.64 5.59 -6.52
C GLU A 39 17.82 4.83 -7.85
N THR A 40 16.73 4.59 -8.58
CA THR A 40 16.77 3.86 -9.85
C THR A 40 17.36 4.70 -10.98
N THR A 41 17.04 6.00 -11.03
CA THR A 41 17.51 6.89 -12.10
C THR A 41 18.81 7.62 -11.77
N GLY A 42 19.24 7.64 -10.50
CA GLY A 42 20.40 8.42 -10.05
C GLY A 42 20.15 9.93 -9.98
N GLU A 43 18.90 10.38 -10.12
CA GLU A 43 18.50 11.79 -10.16
C GLU A 43 17.35 12.04 -9.18
N PRO A 44 17.38 13.10 -8.35
CA PRO A 44 16.28 13.43 -7.46
C PRO A 44 14.95 13.59 -8.21
N ARG A 45 13.94 12.80 -7.83
CA ARG A 45 12.57 12.90 -8.36
C ARG A 45 11.55 12.95 -7.23
N GLY A 46 10.61 13.88 -7.34
CA GLY A 46 9.38 13.92 -6.55
C GLY A 46 8.19 13.63 -7.44
N THR A 47 7.42 12.60 -7.11
CA THR A 47 6.20 12.27 -7.86
C THR A 47 5.12 11.69 -6.96
N ARG A 48 3.88 11.82 -7.42
CA ARG A 48 2.72 11.18 -6.82
C ARG A 48 2.45 9.84 -7.50
N VAL A 49 2.11 8.83 -6.71
CA VAL A 49 1.63 7.55 -7.25
C VAL A 49 0.22 7.77 -7.83
N PRO A 50 -0.04 7.40 -9.10
CA PRO A 50 -1.38 7.54 -9.65
C PRO A 50 -2.38 6.58 -8.98
N ASP A 51 -3.57 7.05 -8.60
CA ASP A 51 -4.64 6.21 -8.00
C ASP A 51 -4.97 4.98 -8.86
N LYS A 52 -4.88 5.10 -10.20
CA LYS A 52 -5.11 3.98 -11.11
C LYS A 52 -4.13 2.82 -10.84
N VAL A 53 -2.87 3.12 -10.57
CA VAL A 53 -1.83 2.14 -10.24
C VAL A 53 -2.15 1.44 -8.93
N LEU A 54 -2.48 2.22 -7.89
CA LEU A 54 -2.80 1.69 -6.57
C LEU A 54 -4.08 0.86 -6.59
N ALA A 55 -5.12 1.31 -7.30
CA ALA A 55 -6.36 0.58 -7.42
C ALA A 55 -6.17 -0.74 -8.18
N GLU A 56 -5.38 -0.74 -9.26
CA GLU A 56 -5.03 -1.96 -9.99
C GLU A 56 -4.28 -2.95 -9.10
N ALA A 57 -3.27 -2.48 -8.37
CA ALA A 57 -2.51 -3.30 -7.43
C ALA A 57 -3.38 -3.88 -6.31
N ALA A 58 -4.30 -3.08 -5.76
CA ALA A 58 -5.25 -3.52 -4.73
C ALA A 58 -6.16 -4.65 -5.23
N VAL A 59 -6.63 -4.56 -6.47
CA VAL A 59 -7.43 -5.61 -7.10
C VAL A 59 -6.61 -6.87 -7.31
N LYS A 60 -5.39 -6.74 -7.87
CA LYS A 60 -4.46 -7.87 -8.10
C LYS A 60 -4.09 -8.59 -6.81
N ALA A 61 -3.86 -7.86 -5.72
CA ALA A 61 -3.56 -8.41 -4.40
C ALA A 61 -4.81 -8.97 -3.67
N GLY A 62 -5.98 -8.94 -4.31
CA GLY A 62 -7.22 -9.51 -3.76
C GLY A 62 -7.88 -8.68 -2.66
N LEU A 63 -7.50 -7.40 -2.46
CA LEU A 63 -8.09 -6.54 -1.42
C LEU A 63 -9.56 -6.19 -1.70
N ARG A 64 -9.95 -6.17 -2.98
CA ARG A 64 -11.30 -5.76 -3.43
C ARG A 64 -12.43 -6.54 -2.74
N LYS A 65 -12.21 -7.82 -2.41
CA LYS A 65 -13.22 -8.68 -1.76
C LYS A 65 -13.50 -8.30 -0.31
N HIS A 66 -12.59 -7.58 0.34
CA HIS A 66 -12.71 -7.12 1.72
C HIS A 66 -13.29 -5.71 1.84
N LEU A 67 -13.41 -4.98 0.71
CA LEU A 67 -14.00 -3.65 0.66
C LEU A 67 -15.53 -3.73 0.50
N PRO A 68 -16.27 -2.68 0.93
CA PRO A 68 -17.72 -2.61 0.71
C PRO A 68 -18.10 -2.83 -0.76
N ARG A 69 -19.32 -3.34 -1.00
CA ARG A 69 -19.75 -3.71 -2.36
C ARG A 69 -19.78 -2.50 -3.31
N ARG A 70 -20.20 -1.32 -2.83
CA ARG A 70 -20.36 -0.09 -3.62
C ARG A 70 -19.21 0.88 -3.32
N VAL A 71 -18.05 0.65 -3.94
CA VAL A 71 -16.87 1.51 -3.82
C VAL A 71 -16.30 1.82 -5.20
N GLY A 72 -15.86 3.07 -5.40
CA GLY A 72 -15.19 3.51 -6.60
C GLY A 72 -13.70 3.13 -6.64
N ARG A 73 -13.04 3.50 -7.75
CA ARG A 73 -11.60 3.25 -7.95
C ARG A 73 -10.75 3.95 -6.89
N GLY A 74 -11.10 5.18 -6.51
CA GLY A 74 -10.36 5.94 -5.50
C GLY A 74 -10.41 5.26 -4.14
N GLU A 75 -11.56 4.74 -3.74
CA GLU A 75 -11.72 4.03 -2.48
C GLU A 75 -11.00 2.68 -2.47
N ILE A 76 -10.85 2.03 -3.64
CA ILE A 76 -10.02 0.84 -3.79
C ILE A 76 -8.53 1.20 -3.61
N ALA A 77 -8.06 2.30 -4.20
CA ALA A 77 -6.70 2.82 -4.00
C ALA A 77 -6.45 3.17 -2.52
N ASN A 78 -7.37 3.92 -1.90
CA ASN A 78 -7.32 4.28 -0.48
C ASN A 78 -7.23 3.04 0.42
N GLY A 79 -7.87 1.93 0.04
CA GLY A 79 -7.75 0.67 0.77
C GLY A 79 -6.31 0.14 0.81
N LEU A 80 -5.61 0.20 -0.32
CA LEU A 80 -4.19 -0.18 -0.38
C LEU A 80 -3.31 0.80 0.40
N GLU A 81 -3.56 2.10 0.29
CA GLU A 81 -2.84 3.11 1.08
C GLU A 81 -3.01 2.87 2.58
N ALA A 82 -4.24 2.59 3.02
CA ALA A 82 -4.53 2.30 4.42
C ALA A 82 -3.82 1.03 4.91
N LEU A 83 -3.79 -0.02 4.09
CA LEU A 83 -3.07 -1.27 4.40
C LEU A 83 -1.58 -1.01 4.63
N LEU A 84 -0.93 -0.32 3.70
CA LEU A 84 0.51 -0.10 3.74
C LEU A 84 0.90 0.91 4.81
N GLY A 85 0.12 1.98 4.98
CA GLY A 85 0.27 2.94 6.07
C GLY A 85 0.14 2.26 7.44
N TYR A 86 -0.87 1.40 7.62
CA TYR A 86 -1.02 0.59 8.84
C TYR A 86 0.20 -0.30 9.08
N SER A 87 0.61 -1.06 8.05
CA SER A 87 1.69 -2.03 8.16
C SER A 87 3.02 -1.38 8.55
N TRP A 88 3.31 -0.18 8.02
CA TRP A 88 4.48 0.59 8.42
C TRP A 88 4.38 1.13 9.85
N LEU A 89 3.23 1.71 10.23
CA LEU A 89 2.99 2.20 11.61
C LEU A 89 3.10 1.09 12.65
N ARG A 90 2.80 -0.16 12.25
CA ARG A 90 2.94 -1.36 13.07
C ARG A 90 4.30 -2.02 13.03
N LYS A 91 5.26 -1.46 12.30
CA LYS A 91 6.59 -2.04 12.11
C LYS A 91 6.55 -3.43 11.45
N HIS A 92 5.46 -3.74 10.74
CA HIS A 92 5.40 -4.91 9.86
C HIS A 92 6.15 -4.66 8.56
N LEU A 93 6.37 -3.40 8.17
CA LEU A 93 7.20 -3.01 7.04
C LEU A 93 8.14 -1.88 7.45
N THR A 94 9.34 -1.88 6.89
CA THR A 94 10.26 -0.72 6.94
C THR A 94 10.14 0.11 5.66
N LEU A 95 10.65 1.36 5.70
CA LEU A 95 10.71 2.19 4.50
C LEU A 95 11.60 1.56 3.41
N GLU A 96 12.68 0.91 3.82
CA GLU A 96 13.64 0.29 2.91
C GLU A 96 13.06 -0.95 2.21
N GLU A 97 12.23 -1.73 2.91
CA GLU A 97 11.49 -2.83 2.28
C GLU A 97 10.46 -2.31 1.28
N ILE A 98 9.74 -1.25 1.64
CA ILE A 98 8.80 -0.58 0.73
C ILE A 98 9.54 -0.11 -0.52
N SER A 99 10.59 0.70 -0.39
CA SER A 99 11.33 1.24 -1.54
C SER A 99 11.95 0.13 -2.39
N THR A 100 12.47 -0.93 -1.77
CA THR A 100 13.03 -2.09 -2.48
C THR A 100 11.97 -2.82 -3.30
N CYS A 101 10.78 -3.07 -2.74
CA CYS A 101 9.67 -3.64 -3.51
C CYS A 101 9.28 -2.76 -4.70
N LEU A 102 9.32 -1.42 -4.53
CA LEU A 102 8.97 -0.47 -5.59
C LEU A 102 9.99 -0.39 -6.74
N LYS A 103 11.20 -0.94 -6.56
CA LYS A 103 12.25 -1.05 -7.60
C LYS A 103 12.23 -2.38 -8.37
N ALA A 104 11.53 -3.40 -7.87
CA ALA A 104 11.81 -4.80 -8.19
C ALA A 104 11.53 -5.25 -9.64
N GLU A 105 10.49 -4.76 -10.32
CA GLU A 105 10.14 -5.17 -11.70
C GLU A 105 10.25 -4.04 -12.73
N GLY A 106 11.19 -3.11 -12.58
CA GLY A 106 11.30 -1.96 -13.49
C GLY A 106 10.06 -1.06 -13.46
N LEU A 107 9.82 -0.28 -14.52
CA LEU A 107 8.71 0.69 -14.64
C LEU A 107 7.31 0.03 -14.79
N ALA A 108 7.03 -1.06 -14.07
CA ALA A 108 5.69 -1.63 -13.89
C ALA A 108 5.13 -1.35 -12.47
N PRO A 109 4.76 -0.09 -12.14
CA PRO A 109 4.35 0.30 -10.79
C PRO A 109 3.26 -0.59 -10.18
N ALA A 110 2.25 -1.00 -10.96
CA ALA A 110 1.13 -1.78 -10.43
C ALA A 110 1.56 -3.15 -9.90
N ASN A 111 2.52 -3.82 -10.56
CA ASN A 111 3.02 -5.12 -10.11
C ASN A 111 3.89 -4.96 -8.85
N ASN A 112 4.73 -3.94 -8.80
CA ASN A 112 5.54 -3.66 -7.61
C ASN A 112 4.67 -3.38 -6.38
N PHE A 113 3.60 -2.57 -6.54
CA PHE A 113 2.62 -2.34 -5.48
C PHE A 113 1.81 -3.59 -5.13
N THR A 114 1.54 -4.49 -6.09
CA THR A 114 0.89 -5.77 -5.82
C THR A 114 1.74 -6.63 -4.89
N LYS A 115 3.03 -6.80 -5.21
CA LYS A 115 3.97 -7.56 -4.36
C LYS A 115 4.13 -6.96 -2.98
N LEU A 116 4.17 -5.63 -2.89
CA LEU A 116 4.25 -4.94 -1.62
C LEU A 116 2.99 -5.19 -0.76
N ALA A 117 1.81 -5.17 -1.37
CA ALA A 117 0.56 -5.50 -0.70
C ALA A 117 0.54 -6.95 -0.20
N GLU A 118 0.98 -7.90 -1.03
CA GLU A 118 1.10 -9.33 -0.66
C GLU A 118 2.07 -9.53 0.51
N LEU A 119 3.22 -8.85 0.49
CA LEU A 119 4.17 -8.86 1.59
C LEU A 119 3.54 -8.33 2.88
N ALA A 120 2.84 -7.20 2.81
CA ALA A 120 2.12 -6.63 3.96
C ALA A 120 1.10 -7.63 4.53
N LEU A 121 0.25 -8.20 3.68
CA LEU A 121 -0.75 -9.21 4.05
C LEU A 121 -0.12 -10.45 4.68
N SER A 122 1.03 -10.90 4.17
CA SER A 122 1.74 -12.06 4.72
C SER A 122 2.23 -11.85 6.15
N ARG A 123 2.55 -10.59 6.51
CA ARG A 123 3.06 -10.21 7.84
C ARG A 123 1.96 -9.87 8.82
N LEU A 124 0.78 -9.47 8.34
CA LEU A 124 -0.41 -9.21 9.16
C LEU A 124 -1.05 -10.49 9.73
N LYS A 125 -0.78 -11.64 9.12
CA LYS A 125 -1.31 -12.96 9.53
C LYS A 125 -0.45 -13.69 10.56
N LYS A 126 0.67 -13.10 10.98
CA LYS A 126 1.56 -13.61 12.02
C LYS A 126 1.33 -12.86 13.32
#